data_AF-A0A833HFY0-F1
#
_entry.id   AF-A0A833HFY0-F1
#
_cell.length_a   1.000
_cell.length_b   1.000
_cell.length_c   1.000
_cell.angle_alpha   90.00
_cell.angle_beta   90.00
_cell.angle_gamma   90.00
#
_symmetry.space_group_name_H-M   'P 1'
#
loop_
_entity.id
_entity.type
_entity.pdbx_description
1 polymer ?
#
loop_
_entity_poly.entity_id
_entity_poly.type
_entity_poly.pdbx_seq_one_letter_code
_entity_poly.pdbx_strand_id
1 'polypeptide(L)'
;MPWNNQSGGGGGGPWGGGGNSGGPWGQGPRNTGPQGTPPDLEDIIRRGQDRLKRALPGGGGFSPAVGVLVVLGLVALWLFQAIYTVQPDEVAVELRFGKPKEELSEPGLHFHFWPVETVERANIAEKLLNVGGSQRDRGSSGLMLSGDQNIVDVKFSIAYQVSDPKAYLFNVADGDGMLLQIGESAMREIVGRRPAQDIFRDDRQGIAENVRAIIQQTLDEYGAGLNVNAISIEDAAPPREVADAFDEVQRAEQDEDRFVEESNQYSNQKLGQARGEAAQILEEAAAYKNRIVLEAEGEAQRFISVYDQYAKAPGVTRERLFIETMEQVLKGANKVIVEQGGGQGVIPYLPLPELQKRATGGNP
;
A
#
# COMPACT_ATOMS: atom_id res chain seq x y z
N MET A 1 -1.34 40.07 -5.62
CA MET A 1 -2.63 40.71 -5.30
C MET A 1 -3.04 40.33 -3.88
N PRO A 2 -2.56 41.05 -2.86
CA PRO A 2 -3.28 41.25 -1.60
C PRO A 2 -3.69 42.73 -1.56
N TRP A 3 -3.84 43.32 -0.37
CA TRP A 3 -4.23 44.71 -0.04
C TRP A 3 -5.71 44.77 0.39
N ASN A 4 -6.04 44.93 1.67
CA ASN A 4 -5.66 45.93 2.70
C ASN A 4 -7.00 46.56 3.14
N ASN A 5 -7.20 47.24 4.25
CA ASN A 5 -6.39 47.70 5.37
C ASN A 5 -7.44 48.04 6.46
N GLN A 6 -7.19 47.80 7.74
CA GLN A 6 -6.69 48.82 8.67
C GLN A 6 -7.60 50.04 8.85
N SER A 7 -8.21 50.12 10.04
CA SER A 7 -8.09 51.23 11.00
C SER A 7 -8.97 50.85 12.20
N GLY A 8 -8.45 50.86 13.42
CA GLY A 8 -8.35 52.07 14.24
C GLY A 8 -9.75 52.39 14.76
N GLY A 9 -10.10 52.23 16.02
CA GLY A 9 -9.43 52.70 17.23
C GLY A 9 -10.46 53.51 18.03
N GLY A 10 -10.42 53.42 19.36
CA GLY A 10 -11.27 54.20 20.28
C GLY A 10 -12.66 53.59 20.49
N GLY A 11 -13.12 53.27 21.70
CA GLY A 11 -12.88 53.94 22.98
C GLY A 11 -13.98 54.97 23.21
N GLY A 12 -14.80 54.75 24.25
CA GLY A 12 -15.58 55.82 24.85
C GLY A 12 -17.11 55.69 24.79
N GLY A 13 -17.65 55.00 25.79
CA GLY A 13 -18.52 55.69 26.75
C GLY A 13 -20.03 55.80 26.48
N PRO A 14 -20.78 56.14 27.55
CA PRO A 14 -22.18 55.73 27.75
C PRO A 14 -23.15 56.92 27.81
N TRP A 15 -24.46 56.62 27.84
CA TRP A 15 -25.61 57.50 28.12
C TRP A 15 -26.26 58.28 26.96
N GLY A 16 -27.59 58.34 27.04
CA GLY A 16 -28.48 59.27 26.33
C GLY A 16 -29.37 58.53 25.34
N GLY A 17 -30.70 58.57 25.40
CA GLY A 17 -31.61 59.54 26.00
C GLY A 17 -32.73 59.76 24.96
N GLY A 18 -33.98 59.76 25.43
CA GLY A 18 -35.20 59.69 24.60
C GLY A 18 -35.39 60.81 23.56
N GLY A 19 -36.38 60.64 22.69
CA GLY A 19 -36.80 61.72 21.81
C GLY A 19 -37.73 61.29 20.68
N ASN A 20 -38.97 61.70 20.80
CA ASN A 20 -40.10 61.51 19.88
C ASN A 20 -40.00 62.37 18.59
N SER A 21 -40.78 61.98 17.58
CA SER A 21 -41.43 62.79 16.52
C SER A 21 -40.80 62.95 15.11
N GLY A 22 -41.65 62.70 14.10
CA GLY A 22 -41.62 63.20 12.71
C GLY A 22 -40.85 62.31 11.72
N GLY A 23 -41.48 61.52 10.83
CA GLY A 23 -42.12 61.93 9.56
C GLY A 23 -41.05 62.22 8.49
N PRO A 24 -41.15 61.84 7.19
CA PRO A 24 -42.33 61.93 6.32
C PRO A 24 -42.47 60.72 5.34
N TRP A 25 -43.45 60.75 4.43
CA TRP A 25 -43.84 59.70 3.46
C TRP A 25 -44.67 58.55 4.09
N GLY A 26 -45.93 58.30 3.78
CA GLY A 26 -46.76 58.77 2.69
C GLY A 26 -47.61 57.60 2.17
N GLN A 27 -48.89 57.59 2.54
CA GLN A 27 -50.02 56.95 1.85
C GLN A 27 -50.07 55.41 1.73
N GLY A 28 -50.89 54.81 2.59
CA GLY A 28 -51.59 53.57 2.27
C GLY A 28 -53.00 53.87 1.75
N PRO A 29 -53.55 53.10 0.79
CA PRO A 29 -54.97 53.08 0.56
C PRO A 29 -55.67 52.15 1.57
N ARG A 30 -56.68 52.69 2.25
CA ARG A 30 -57.74 51.91 2.90
C ARG A 30 -58.47 51.13 1.81
N ASN A 31 -58.63 49.82 2.00
CA ASN A 31 -59.78 49.12 1.44
C ASN A 31 -60.44 48.24 2.50
N THR A 32 -61.75 48.30 2.45
CA THR A 32 -62.75 47.77 3.37
C THR A 32 -63.13 46.37 2.89
N GLY A 33 -63.17 45.36 3.75
CA GLY A 33 -63.69 44.04 3.37
C GLY A 33 -63.41 42.94 4.39
N PRO A 34 -64.29 41.93 4.52
CA PRO A 34 -64.65 41.36 5.81
C PRO A 34 -63.83 40.13 6.21
N GLN A 35 -63.77 39.96 7.53
CA GLN A 35 -63.33 38.80 8.31
C GLN A 35 -63.52 37.46 7.59
N GLY A 36 -62.42 36.90 7.07
CA GLY A 36 -62.32 35.52 6.61
C GLY A 36 -61.68 34.67 7.70
N THR A 37 -62.46 33.77 8.27
CA THR A 37 -62.02 32.61 9.06
C THR A 37 -60.94 31.82 8.30
N PRO A 38 -60.01 31.14 9.00
CA PRO A 38 -59.01 30.29 8.33
C PRO A 38 -59.72 29.20 7.52
N PRO A 39 -59.16 28.77 6.38
CA PRO A 39 -59.75 27.74 5.55
C PRO A 39 -59.86 26.43 6.35
N ASP A 40 -61.09 26.03 6.65
CA ASP A 40 -61.38 24.80 7.37
C ASP A 40 -60.90 23.60 6.54
N LEU A 41 -59.96 22.84 7.11
CA LEU A 41 -59.54 21.53 6.60
C LEU A 41 -60.75 20.60 6.39
N GLU A 42 -61.82 20.84 7.16
CA GLU A 42 -63.15 20.24 7.04
C GLU A 42 -63.79 20.42 5.65
N ASP A 43 -63.64 21.60 5.03
CA ASP A 43 -64.23 21.92 3.72
C ASP A 43 -63.43 21.34 2.55
N ILE A 44 -62.14 21.06 2.77
CA ILE A 44 -61.27 20.39 1.81
C ILE A 44 -61.54 18.88 1.86
N ILE A 45 -61.74 18.32 3.05
CA ILE A 45 -62.14 16.93 3.28
C ILE A 45 -63.55 16.68 2.72
N ARG A 46 -64.51 17.57 2.97
CA ARG A 46 -65.87 17.47 2.39
C ARG A 46 -65.86 17.58 0.87
N ARG A 47 -65.07 18.49 0.27
CA ARG A 47 -64.92 18.56 -1.19
C ARG A 47 -64.28 17.31 -1.81
N GLY A 48 -63.36 16.66 -1.10
CA GLY A 48 -62.81 15.36 -1.49
C GLY A 48 -63.87 14.25 -1.44
N GLN A 49 -64.66 14.22 -0.36
CA GLN A 49 -65.72 13.24 -0.15
C GLN A 49 -66.88 13.40 -1.15
N ASP A 50 -67.20 14.64 -1.55
CA ASP A 50 -68.25 14.92 -2.53
C ASP A 50 -67.82 14.65 -3.98
N ARG A 51 -66.53 14.76 -4.30
CA ARG A 51 -65.99 14.31 -5.60
C ARG A 51 -65.94 12.79 -5.70
N LEU A 52 -65.62 12.10 -4.61
CA LEU A 52 -65.69 10.64 -4.52
C LEU A 52 -67.13 10.14 -4.66
N LYS A 53 -68.09 10.80 -4.00
CA LYS A 53 -69.54 10.52 -4.14
C LYS A 53 -70.10 10.86 -5.52
N ARG A 54 -69.46 11.71 -6.32
CA ARG A 54 -69.85 12.01 -7.72
C ARG A 54 -69.19 11.07 -8.74
N ALA A 55 -68.01 10.56 -8.44
CA ALA A 55 -67.33 9.54 -9.25
C ALA A 55 -67.93 8.14 -9.04
N LEU A 56 -68.54 7.90 -7.88
CA LEU A 56 -69.36 6.72 -7.62
C LEU A 56 -70.82 7.00 -8.03
N PRO A 57 -71.39 6.29 -9.00
CA PRO A 57 -72.78 6.49 -9.40
C PRO A 57 -73.70 6.21 -8.22
N GLY A 58 -74.45 7.24 -7.82
CA GLY A 58 -75.28 7.26 -6.62
C GLY A 58 -76.43 6.26 -6.66
N GLY A 59 -76.47 5.41 -5.64
CA GLY A 59 -77.56 4.48 -5.34
C GLY A 59 -77.10 3.52 -4.27
N GLY A 60 -77.72 3.56 -3.09
CA GLY A 60 -77.40 2.73 -1.93
C GLY A 60 -77.75 1.25 -2.12
N GLY A 61 -77.10 0.61 -3.08
CA GLY A 61 -77.09 -0.82 -3.33
C GLY A 61 -75.84 -1.11 -4.14
N PHE A 62 -75.00 -2.02 -3.67
CA PHE A 62 -73.85 -2.51 -4.42
C PHE A 62 -74.33 -2.94 -5.82
N SER A 63 -74.17 -2.09 -6.84
CA SER A 63 -74.40 -2.52 -8.21
C SER A 63 -73.37 -3.62 -8.49
N PRO A 64 -73.75 -4.74 -9.13
CA PRO A 64 -72.82 -5.82 -9.40
C PRO A 64 -71.58 -5.32 -10.17
N ALA A 65 -71.73 -4.26 -10.98
CA ALA A 65 -70.62 -3.61 -11.68
C ALA A 65 -69.63 -2.88 -10.75
N VAL A 66 -70.10 -2.14 -9.74
CA VAL A 66 -69.22 -1.48 -8.75
C VAL A 66 -68.62 -2.52 -7.81
N GLY A 67 -69.37 -3.54 -7.42
CA GLY A 67 -68.85 -4.67 -6.66
C GLY A 67 -67.73 -5.41 -7.39
N VAL A 68 -67.90 -5.67 -8.69
CA VAL A 68 -66.85 -6.26 -9.54
C VAL A 68 -65.63 -5.35 -9.62
N LEU A 69 -65.79 -4.04 -9.84
CA LEU A 69 -64.65 -3.11 -9.88
C LEU A 69 -63.89 -3.02 -8.56
N VAL A 70 -64.59 -3.05 -7.42
CA VAL A 70 -63.95 -3.04 -6.10
C VAL A 70 -63.20 -4.35 -5.85
N VAL A 71 -63.79 -5.50 -6.19
CA VAL A 71 -63.11 -6.80 -6.08
C VAL A 71 -61.91 -6.86 -7.01
N LEU A 72 -62.02 -6.37 -8.24
CA LEU A 72 -60.94 -6.37 -9.23
C LEU A 72 -59.80 -5.42 -8.80
N GLY A 73 -60.14 -4.27 -8.21
CA GLY A 73 -59.17 -3.36 -7.59
C GLY A 73 -58.46 -3.97 -6.38
N LEU A 74 -59.19 -4.68 -5.50
CA LEU A 74 -58.60 -5.39 -4.35
C LEU A 74 -57.71 -6.55 -4.80
N VAL A 75 -58.10 -7.30 -5.82
CA VAL A 75 -57.29 -8.38 -6.39
C VAL A 75 -56.04 -7.83 -7.07
N ALA A 76 -56.13 -6.70 -7.77
CA ALA A 76 -54.98 -6.02 -8.35
C ALA A 76 -54.01 -5.50 -7.28
N LEU A 77 -54.53 -4.91 -6.20
CA LEU A 77 -53.74 -4.44 -5.07
C LEU A 77 -53.09 -5.62 -4.32
N TRP A 78 -53.83 -6.72 -4.17
CA TRP A 78 -53.33 -7.96 -3.59
C TRP A 78 -52.21 -8.58 -4.42
N LEU A 79 -52.39 -8.71 -5.74
CA LEU A 79 -51.36 -9.20 -6.66
C LEU A 79 -50.13 -8.30 -6.68
N PHE A 80 -50.31 -6.99 -6.65
CA PHE A 80 -49.22 -6.03 -6.60
C PHE A 80 -48.41 -6.16 -5.29
N GLN A 81 -49.09 -6.33 -4.16
CA GLN A 81 -48.44 -6.55 -2.87
C GLN A 81 -47.86 -7.96 -2.71
N ALA A 82 -48.36 -8.95 -3.45
CA ALA A 82 -47.89 -10.34 -3.36
C ALA A 82 -46.58 -10.58 -4.13
N ILE A 83 -46.20 -9.71 -5.06
CA ILE A 83 -44.98 -9.84 -5.85
C ILE A 83 -43.85 -9.05 -5.21
N TYR A 84 -42.70 -9.67 -5.02
CA TYR A 84 -41.47 -8.98 -4.60
C TYR A 84 -40.26 -9.47 -5.39
N THR A 85 -39.26 -8.61 -5.51
CA THR A 85 -37.99 -8.92 -6.17
C THR A 85 -36.88 -9.01 -5.15
N VAL A 86 -36.01 -10.01 -5.28
CA VAL A 86 -34.81 -10.20 -4.47
C VAL A 86 -33.59 -9.82 -5.31
N GLN A 87 -32.70 -8.99 -4.76
CA GLN A 87 -31.48 -8.58 -5.45
C GLN A 87 -30.45 -9.71 -5.45
N PRO A 88 -29.49 -9.75 -6.39
CA PRO A 88 -28.42 -10.75 -6.40
C PRO A 88 -27.58 -10.81 -5.11
N ASP A 89 -27.46 -9.67 -4.42
CA ASP A 89 -26.68 -9.52 -3.18
C ASP A 89 -27.51 -9.81 -1.90
N GLU A 90 -28.78 -10.18 -2.06
CA GLU A 90 -29.72 -10.46 -0.98
C GLU A 90 -30.32 -11.85 -1.13
N VAL A 91 -30.62 -12.50 0.00
CA VAL A 91 -31.50 -13.66 0.04
C VAL A 91 -32.66 -13.36 0.94
N ALA A 92 -33.84 -13.74 0.48
CA ALA A 92 -35.06 -13.57 1.25
C ALA A 92 -35.43 -14.88 1.95
N VAL A 93 -35.81 -14.75 3.22
CA VAL A 93 -36.39 -15.83 4.02
C VAL A 93 -37.87 -15.56 4.16
N GLU A 94 -38.68 -16.40 3.53
CA GLU A 94 -40.12 -16.35 3.63
C GLU A 94 -40.60 -16.98 4.94
N LEU A 95 -41.36 -16.21 5.71
CA LEU A 95 -42.01 -16.62 6.94
C LEU A 95 -43.47 -16.90 6.65
N ARG A 96 -43.99 -18.06 7.07
CA ARG A 96 -45.43 -18.36 7.06
C ARG A 96 -45.91 -18.45 8.50
N PHE A 97 -46.81 -17.54 8.92
CA PHE A 97 -47.26 -17.42 10.31
C PHE A 97 -46.10 -17.35 11.33
N GLY A 98 -45.01 -16.67 10.97
CA GLY A 98 -43.84 -16.52 11.84
C GLY A 98 -42.92 -17.75 11.92
N LYS A 99 -43.20 -18.83 11.18
CA LYS A 99 -42.25 -19.94 10.99
C LYS A 99 -41.52 -19.80 9.65
N PRO A 100 -40.18 -19.85 9.63
CA PRO A 100 -39.42 -19.81 8.38
C PRO A 100 -39.70 -21.05 7.53
N LYS A 101 -40.00 -20.86 6.24
CA LYS A 101 -40.03 -21.95 5.26
C LYS A 101 -38.62 -22.52 5.09
N GLU A 102 -38.53 -23.78 4.66
CA GLU A 102 -37.24 -24.44 4.40
C GLU A 102 -36.60 -23.98 3.09
N GLU A 103 -37.39 -23.43 2.17
CA GLU A 103 -36.92 -22.92 0.88
C GLU A 103 -36.45 -21.47 1.02
N LEU A 104 -35.19 -21.21 0.67
CA LEU A 104 -34.61 -19.89 0.54
C LEU A 104 -35.02 -19.32 -0.82
N SER A 105 -35.54 -18.09 -0.85
CA SER A 105 -35.87 -17.46 -2.13
C SER A 105 -34.56 -16.95 -2.76
N GLU A 106 -34.08 -17.66 -3.79
CA GLU A 106 -32.90 -17.30 -4.59
C GLU A 106 -33.09 -15.93 -5.28
N PRO A 107 -32.05 -15.29 -5.85
CA PRO A 107 -32.22 -14.01 -6.54
C PRO A 107 -33.23 -14.09 -7.69
N GLY A 108 -34.29 -13.27 -7.65
CA GLY A 108 -35.35 -13.34 -8.66
C GLY A 108 -36.67 -12.69 -8.26
N LEU A 109 -37.67 -12.87 -9.13
CA LEU A 109 -39.06 -12.46 -8.88
C LEU A 109 -39.77 -13.57 -8.11
N HIS A 110 -40.27 -13.26 -6.91
CA HIS A 110 -40.95 -14.21 -6.05
C HIS A 110 -42.36 -13.74 -5.70
N PHE A 111 -43.20 -14.72 -5.37
CA PHE A 111 -44.58 -14.51 -5.01
C PHE A 111 -44.81 -14.99 -3.58
N HIS A 112 -45.29 -14.11 -2.72
CA HIS A 112 -45.70 -14.46 -1.35
C HIS A 112 -47.19 -14.19 -1.14
N PHE A 113 -47.79 -15.01 -0.29
CA PHE A 113 -49.21 -14.89 0.04
C PHE A 113 -49.43 -13.85 1.16
N TRP A 114 -49.52 -12.58 0.78
CA TRP A 114 -49.89 -11.51 1.71
C TRP A 114 -51.35 -11.69 2.18
N PRO A 115 -51.71 -11.62 3.48
CA PRO A 115 -50.92 -11.17 4.63
C PRO A 115 -50.39 -12.32 5.53
N VAL A 116 -50.48 -13.58 5.08
CA VAL A 116 -50.08 -14.75 5.87
C VAL A 116 -48.57 -14.95 5.90
N GLU A 117 -47.92 -14.48 4.84
CA GLU A 117 -46.48 -14.60 4.63
C GLU A 117 -45.79 -13.24 4.76
N THR A 118 -44.67 -13.21 5.48
CA THR A 118 -43.80 -12.03 5.61
C THR A 118 -42.42 -12.38 5.06
N VAL A 119 -41.72 -11.39 4.51
CA VAL A 119 -40.42 -11.60 3.86
C VAL A 119 -39.37 -10.81 4.60
N GLU A 120 -38.39 -11.50 5.16
CA GLU A 120 -37.19 -10.88 5.72
C GLU A 120 -36.02 -11.07 4.76
N ARG A 121 -35.15 -10.07 4.62
CA ARG A 121 -34.04 -10.09 3.66
C ARG A 121 -32.73 -10.01 4.40
N ALA A 122 -31.82 -10.92 4.11
CA ALA A 122 -30.43 -10.87 4.55
C ALA A 122 -29.53 -10.53 3.37
N ASN A 123 -28.58 -9.62 3.58
CA ASN A 123 -27.56 -9.31 2.59
C ASN A 123 -26.40 -10.30 2.73
N ILE A 124 -26.07 -11.01 1.64
CA ILE A 124 -25.00 -12.03 1.60
C ILE A 124 -23.68 -11.44 1.11
N ALA A 125 -23.69 -10.24 0.53
CA ALA A 125 -22.46 -9.59 0.09
C ALA A 125 -21.48 -9.40 1.26
N GLU A 126 -20.20 -9.49 0.92
CA GLU A 126 -19.13 -9.27 1.87
C GLU A 126 -19.19 -7.83 2.40
N LYS A 127 -19.17 -7.70 3.73
CA LYS A 127 -19.16 -6.42 4.44
C LYS A 127 -17.88 -6.29 5.24
N LEU A 128 -17.38 -5.06 5.28
CA LEU A 128 -16.23 -4.68 6.08
C LEU A 128 -16.72 -3.91 7.30
N LEU A 129 -16.47 -4.46 8.47
CA LEU A 129 -16.72 -3.81 9.75
C LEU A 129 -15.41 -3.31 10.33
N ASN A 130 -15.24 -1.98 10.38
CA ASN A 130 -14.02 -1.36 10.89
C ASN A 130 -14.17 -1.07 12.39
N VAL A 131 -13.22 -1.54 13.19
CA VAL A 131 -13.18 -1.36 14.63
C VAL A 131 -12.06 -0.39 14.99
N GLY A 132 -12.37 0.63 15.81
CA GLY A 132 -11.41 1.65 16.26
C GLY A 132 -11.21 2.86 15.33
N GLY A 133 -12.04 3.02 14.29
CA GLY A 133 -11.89 4.08 13.27
C GLY A 133 -12.95 5.19 13.23
N SER A 134 -14.06 5.07 13.95
CA SER A 134 -15.17 6.04 13.88
C SER A 134 -14.84 7.34 14.64
N GLN A 135 -14.82 8.50 13.96
CA GLN A 135 -14.63 9.85 14.55
C GLN A 135 -15.61 10.19 15.71
N ARG A 136 -16.68 9.43 15.89
CA ARG A 136 -17.63 9.55 17.00
C ARG A 136 -17.19 8.82 18.28
N ASP A 137 -16.39 7.77 18.16
CA ASP A 137 -15.92 6.96 19.29
C ASP A 137 -14.51 7.41 19.70
N ARG A 138 -14.44 8.62 20.26
CA ARG A 138 -13.22 9.18 20.86
C ARG A 138 -12.83 8.51 22.20
N GLY A 139 -13.46 7.40 22.56
CA GLY A 139 -13.26 6.72 23.84
C GLY A 139 -12.75 5.30 23.64
N SER A 140 -11.48 5.07 24.01
CA SER A 140 -10.79 3.80 24.32
C SER A 140 -11.02 2.52 23.48
N SER A 141 -11.78 2.57 22.37
CA SER A 141 -12.25 1.39 21.62
C SER A 141 -11.17 0.63 20.84
N GLY A 142 -9.92 1.12 20.83
CA GLY A 142 -8.76 0.44 20.25
C GLY A 142 -7.60 0.25 21.24
N LEU A 143 -7.70 0.79 22.47
CA LEU A 143 -6.63 0.71 23.45
C LEU A 143 -6.66 -0.64 24.16
N MET A 144 -5.56 -1.36 24.03
CA MET A 144 -5.35 -2.68 24.60
C MET A 144 -4.03 -2.73 25.35
N LEU A 145 -3.96 -3.60 26.35
CA LEU A 145 -2.74 -3.88 27.10
C LEU A 145 -2.12 -5.16 26.55
N SER A 146 -0.89 -5.07 26.08
CA SER A 146 -0.11 -6.21 25.62
C SER A 146 0.44 -7.02 26.80
N GLY A 147 0.86 -8.27 26.55
CA GLY A 147 1.39 -9.17 27.58
C GLY A 147 2.67 -8.66 28.27
N ASP A 148 3.40 -7.75 27.65
CA ASP A 148 4.57 -7.06 28.18
C ASP A 148 4.24 -5.73 28.88
N GLN A 149 2.96 -5.49 29.18
CA GLN A 149 2.44 -4.28 29.84
C GLN A 149 2.52 -2.99 29.02
N ASN A 150 2.74 -3.08 27.72
CA ASN A 150 2.65 -1.92 26.82
C ASN A 150 1.20 -1.63 26.41
N ILE A 151 0.85 -0.36 26.33
CA ILE A 151 -0.44 0.08 25.78
C ILE A 151 -0.30 0.17 24.26
N VAL A 152 -1.25 -0.41 23.53
CA VAL A 152 -1.26 -0.40 22.07
C VAL A 152 -2.64 0.07 21.59
N ASP A 153 -2.66 0.99 20.64
CA ASP A 153 -3.88 1.36 19.89
C ASP A 153 -3.95 0.50 18.62
N VAL A 154 -4.90 -0.43 18.57
CA VAL A 154 -5.08 -1.37 17.45
C VAL A 154 -6.36 -1.05 16.70
N LYS A 155 -6.22 -0.78 15.39
CA LYS A 155 -7.33 -0.63 14.45
C LYS A 155 -7.34 -1.82 13.51
N PHE A 156 -8.49 -2.44 13.38
CA PHE A 156 -8.65 -3.63 12.57
C PHE A 156 -10.03 -3.67 11.93
N SER A 157 -10.12 -4.39 10.83
CA SER A 157 -11.32 -4.51 10.02
C SER A 157 -11.65 -5.97 9.82
N ILE A 158 -12.91 -6.32 10.05
CA ILE A 158 -13.43 -7.69 9.94
C ILE A 158 -14.20 -7.77 8.62
N ALA A 159 -13.74 -8.61 7.71
CA ALA A 159 -14.44 -8.96 6.49
C ALA A 159 -15.32 -10.19 6.77
N TYR A 160 -16.63 -10.03 6.68
CA TYR A 160 -17.59 -11.08 6.97
C TYR A 160 -18.72 -11.12 5.94
N GLN A 161 -19.36 -12.29 5.84
CA GLN A 161 -20.52 -12.50 4.98
C GLN A 161 -21.54 -13.41 5.69
N VAL A 162 -22.80 -13.30 5.29
CA VAL A 162 -23.87 -14.16 5.83
C VAL A 162 -23.84 -15.49 5.10
N SER A 163 -23.49 -16.58 5.79
CA SER A 163 -23.48 -17.93 5.22
C SER A 163 -24.81 -18.65 5.37
N ASP A 164 -25.50 -18.46 6.50
CA ASP A 164 -26.85 -18.96 6.75
C ASP A 164 -27.80 -17.79 7.08
N PRO A 165 -28.58 -17.30 6.09
CA PRO A 165 -29.55 -16.24 6.26
C PRO A 165 -30.60 -16.51 7.35
N LYS A 166 -30.97 -17.78 7.56
CA LYS A 166 -31.99 -18.16 8.53
C LYS A 166 -31.42 -18.01 9.95
N ALA A 167 -30.26 -18.60 10.20
CA ALA A 167 -29.58 -18.45 11.48
C ALA A 167 -29.30 -16.98 11.80
N TYR A 168 -28.84 -16.20 10.82
CA TYR A 168 -28.57 -14.77 10.99
C TYR A 168 -29.83 -13.96 11.36
N LEU A 169 -30.95 -14.15 10.67
CA LEU A 169 -32.17 -13.37 10.91
C LEU A 169 -32.90 -13.74 12.21
N PHE A 170 -32.75 -14.97 12.72
CA PHE A 170 -33.50 -15.44 13.90
C PHE A 170 -32.66 -15.55 15.17
N ASN A 171 -31.36 -15.81 15.09
CA ASN A 171 -30.50 -15.97 16.26
C ASN A 171 -29.76 -14.68 16.64
N VAL A 172 -29.66 -13.72 15.71
CA VAL A 172 -28.89 -12.49 15.91
C VAL A 172 -29.80 -11.27 15.82
N ALA A 173 -29.84 -10.48 16.89
CA ALA A 173 -30.63 -9.24 16.93
C ALA A 173 -29.88 -8.06 16.27
N ASP A 174 -28.57 -7.92 16.56
CA ASP A 174 -27.70 -6.90 15.99
C ASP A 174 -26.36 -7.56 15.60
N GLY A 175 -26.22 -7.89 14.32
CA GLY A 175 -25.05 -8.61 13.79
C GLY A 175 -23.78 -7.78 13.85
N ASP A 176 -23.86 -6.50 13.48
CA ASP A 176 -22.70 -5.61 13.47
C ASP A 176 -22.22 -5.33 14.89
N GLY A 177 -23.14 -5.02 15.82
CA GLY A 177 -22.80 -4.77 17.22
C GLY A 177 -22.23 -5.99 17.94
N MET A 178 -22.80 -7.17 17.68
CA MET A 178 -22.31 -8.45 18.21
C MET A 178 -20.91 -8.78 17.67
N LEU A 179 -20.70 -8.65 16.36
CA LEU A 179 -19.41 -8.93 15.74
C LEU A 179 -18.32 -7.96 16.22
N LEU A 180 -18.67 -6.70 16.46
CA LEU A 180 -17.78 -5.71 17.06
C LEU A 180 -17.34 -6.14 18.46
N GLN A 181 -18.27 -6.55 19.33
CA GLN A 181 -17.96 -6.98 20.70
C GLN A 181 -17.10 -8.26 20.73
N ILE A 182 -17.45 -9.26 19.91
CA ILE A 182 -16.68 -10.50 19.81
C ILE A 182 -15.29 -10.20 19.25
N GLY A 183 -15.20 -9.37 18.21
CA GLY A 183 -13.94 -8.95 17.60
C GLY A 183 -13.03 -8.21 18.56
N GLU A 184 -13.56 -7.25 19.32
CA GLU A 184 -12.78 -6.53 20.34
C GLU A 184 -12.31 -7.47 21.45
N SER A 185 -13.15 -8.40 21.89
CA SER A 185 -12.78 -9.40 22.91
C SER A 185 -11.69 -10.34 22.42
N ALA A 186 -11.83 -10.89 21.21
CA ALA A 186 -10.85 -11.81 20.61
C ALA A 186 -9.51 -11.12 20.36
N MET A 187 -9.53 -9.90 19.82
CA MET A 187 -8.32 -9.10 19.65
C MET A 187 -7.65 -8.81 21.00
N ARG A 188 -8.42 -8.41 22.02
CA ARG A 188 -7.88 -8.13 23.36
C ARG A 188 -7.29 -9.37 24.02
N GLU A 189 -7.87 -10.56 23.81
CA GLU A 189 -7.29 -11.81 24.30
C GLU A 189 -5.92 -12.10 23.65
N ILE A 190 -5.83 -12.02 22.32
CA ILE A 190 -4.59 -12.32 21.61
C ILE A 190 -3.50 -11.29 21.91
N VAL A 191 -3.86 -10.00 21.91
CA VAL A 191 -2.94 -8.90 22.26
C VAL A 191 -2.42 -9.07 23.69
N GLY A 192 -3.26 -9.44 24.65
CA GLY A 192 -2.87 -9.65 26.04
C GLY A 192 -1.92 -10.84 26.27
N ARG A 193 -1.76 -11.74 25.29
CA ARG A 193 -0.91 -12.94 25.39
C ARG A 193 0.41 -12.81 24.64
N ARG A 194 0.63 -11.70 23.93
CA ARG A 194 1.80 -11.46 23.08
C ARG A 194 2.49 -10.15 23.46
N PRO A 195 3.80 -10.00 23.22
CA PRO A 195 4.50 -8.73 23.38
C PRO A 195 4.05 -7.71 22.33
N ALA A 196 4.25 -6.42 22.60
CA ALA A 196 3.75 -5.37 21.72
C ALA A 196 4.47 -5.34 20.37
N GLN A 197 5.74 -5.72 20.36
CA GLN A 197 6.56 -5.81 19.16
C GLN A 197 5.96 -6.75 18.08
N ASP A 198 5.42 -7.91 18.49
CA ASP A 198 4.77 -8.86 17.58
C ASP A 198 3.56 -8.23 16.87
N ILE A 199 2.83 -7.38 17.58
CA ILE A 199 1.66 -6.66 17.06
C ILE A 199 2.11 -5.55 16.10
N PHE A 200 3.23 -4.90 16.39
CA PHE A 200 3.75 -3.82 15.56
C PHE A 200 4.42 -4.32 14.28
N ARG A 201 5.17 -5.42 14.29
CA ARG A 201 6.03 -5.80 13.17
C ARG A 201 6.05 -7.29 12.85
N ASP A 202 6.23 -8.13 13.87
CA ASP A 202 6.79 -9.47 13.62
C ASP A 202 5.74 -10.52 13.25
N ASP A 203 4.51 -10.47 13.80
CA ASP A 203 3.50 -11.51 13.55
C ASP A 203 2.06 -10.98 13.39
N ARG A 204 1.89 -9.89 12.63
CA ARG A 204 0.54 -9.33 12.34
C ARG A 204 -0.39 -10.34 11.68
N GLN A 205 0.14 -11.14 10.76
CA GLN A 205 -0.66 -12.14 10.05
C GLN A 205 -1.07 -13.30 10.96
N GLY A 206 -0.16 -13.84 11.78
CA GLY A 206 -0.51 -14.89 12.73
C GLY A 206 -1.50 -14.41 13.78
N ILE A 207 -1.45 -13.14 14.20
CA ILE A 207 -2.49 -12.55 15.07
C ILE A 207 -3.85 -12.57 14.36
N ALA A 208 -3.93 -12.04 13.14
CA ALA A 208 -5.18 -11.98 12.38
C ALA A 208 -5.81 -13.37 12.16
N GLU A 209 -5.00 -14.39 11.86
CA GLU A 209 -5.47 -15.76 11.68
C GLU A 209 -6.02 -16.37 12.99
N ASN A 210 -5.34 -16.16 14.11
CA ASN A 210 -5.79 -16.64 15.42
C ASN A 210 -7.07 -15.95 15.88
N VAL A 211 -7.15 -14.63 15.68
CA VAL A 211 -8.35 -13.85 16.01
C VAL A 211 -9.52 -14.33 15.14
N ARG A 212 -9.30 -14.56 13.84
CA ARG A 212 -10.33 -15.10 12.94
C ARG A 212 -10.85 -16.45 13.43
N ALA A 213 -9.97 -17.33 13.89
CA ALA A 213 -10.36 -18.63 14.43
C ALA A 213 -11.23 -18.48 15.69
N ILE A 214 -10.85 -17.60 16.63
CA ILE A 214 -11.62 -17.33 17.86
C ILE A 214 -12.98 -16.73 17.53
N ILE A 215 -13.04 -15.72 16.64
CA ILE A 215 -14.31 -15.11 16.24
C ILE A 215 -15.21 -16.16 15.58
N GLN A 216 -14.70 -16.94 14.62
CA GLN A 216 -15.51 -17.97 13.96
C GLN A 216 -16.04 -19.02 14.96
N GLN A 217 -15.18 -19.51 15.85
CA GLN A 217 -15.60 -20.46 16.89
C GLN A 217 -16.72 -19.89 17.77
N THR A 218 -16.61 -18.61 18.13
CA THR A 218 -17.62 -17.92 18.96
C THR A 218 -18.94 -17.71 18.20
N LEU A 219 -18.86 -17.36 16.91
CA LEU A 219 -20.04 -17.21 16.03
C LEU A 219 -20.75 -18.55 15.79
N ASP A 220 -19.99 -19.64 15.66
CA ASP A 220 -20.52 -20.99 15.51
C ASP A 220 -21.22 -21.46 16.79
N GLU A 221 -20.66 -21.16 17.97
CA GLU A 221 -21.27 -21.47 19.27
C GLU A 221 -22.61 -20.75 19.47
N TYR A 222 -22.69 -19.49 19.04
CA TYR A 222 -23.93 -18.72 19.07
C TYR A 222 -24.90 -19.06 17.92
N GLY A 223 -24.47 -19.85 16.95
CA GLY A 223 -25.26 -20.18 15.77
C GLY A 223 -25.67 -18.93 14.98
N ALA A 224 -24.75 -17.97 14.84
CA ALA A 224 -25.04 -16.67 14.22
C ALA A 224 -25.22 -16.73 12.69
N GLY A 225 -24.79 -17.82 12.03
CA GLY A 225 -24.87 -17.95 10.57
C GLY A 225 -23.96 -16.99 9.80
N LEU A 226 -22.92 -16.48 10.46
CA LEU A 226 -21.93 -15.57 9.90
C LEU A 226 -20.63 -16.33 9.62
N ASN A 227 -20.00 -16.03 8.48
CA ASN A 227 -18.68 -16.52 8.14
C ASN A 227 -17.69 -15.36 8.07
N VAL A 228 -16.58 -15.47 8.79
CA VAL A 228 -15.50 -14.48 8.77
C VAL A 228 -14.45 -14.90 7.74
N ASN A 229 -14.33 -14.11 6.68
CA ASN A 229 -13.42 -14.37 5.58
C ASN A 229 -11.99 -14.00 5.98
N ALA A 230 -11.80 -12.76 6.43
CA ALA A 230 -10.49 -12.23 6.78
C ALA A 230 -10.58 -11.17 7.88
N ILE A 231 -9.48 -11.03 8.62
CA ILE A 231 -9.27 -9.93 9.55
C ILE A 231 -8.03 -9.19 9.09
N SER A 232 -8.13 -7.87 8.95
CA SER A 232 -7.01 -7.02 8.56
C SER A 232 -6.69 -6.06 9.69
N ILE A 233 -5.46 -6.10 10.20
CA ILE A 233 -4.95 -5.12 11.17
C ILE A 233 -4.45 -3.93 10.37
N GLU A 234 -5.23 -2.84 10.35
CA GLU A 234 -4.92 -1.64 9.57
C GLU A 234 -3.76 -0.85 10.18
N ASP A 235 -3.83 -0.64 11.50
CA ASP A 235 -2.89 0.20 12.21
C ASP A 235 -2.68 -0.35 13.63
N ALA A 236 -1.43 -0.33 14.07
CA ALA A 236 -1.05 -0.67 15.43
C ALA A 236 0.08 0.29 15.80
N ALA A 237 -0.21 1.20 16.73
CA ALA A 237 0.73 2.23 17.14
C ALA A 237 0.75 2.39 18.67
N PRO A 238 1.89 2.80 19.25
CA PRO A 238 1.92 3.24 20.64
C PRO A 238 1.07 4.52 20.82
N PRO A 239 0.61 4.80 22.06
CA PRO A 239 -0.08 6.04 22.37
C PRO A 239 0.75 7.26 21.98
N ARG A 240 0.07 8.33 21.56
CA ARG A 240 0.71 9.56 21.08
C ARG A 240 1.62 10.19 22.13
N GLU A 241 1.32 9.98 23.41
CA GLU A 241 2.11 10.51 24.53
C GLU A 241 3.51 9.91 24.61
N VAL A 242 3.73 8.70 24.08
CA VAL A 242 5.00 7.96 24.17
C VAL A 242 5.61 7.61 22.82
N ALA A 243 4.91 7.89 21.71
CA ALA A 243 5.35 7.56 20.36
C ALA A 243 6.76 8.06 20.04
N ASP A 244 7.07 9.33 20.37
CA ASP A 244 8.38 9.92 20.09
C ASP A 244 9.54 9.17 20.80
N ALA A 245 9.31 8.71 22.04
CA ALA A 245 10.29 7.96 22.80
C ALA A 245 10.49 6.54 22.25
N PHE A 246 9.42 5.89 21.80
CA PHE A 246 9.52 4.60 21.09
C PHE A 246 10.27 4.74 19.77
N ASP A 247 9.97 5.78 18.99
CA ASP A 247 10.67 6.05 17.72
C ASP A 247 12.16 6.35 17.93
N GLU A 248 12.53 6.98 19.05
CA GLU A 248 13.92 7.18 19.44
C GLU A 248 14.63 5.85 19.75
N VAL A 249 14.00 4.96 20.53
CA VAL A 249 14.56 3.62 20.82
C VAL A 249 14.72 2.81 19.54
N GLN A 250 13.71 2.77 18.67
CA GLN A 250 13.80 2.03 17.41
C GLN A 250 14.89 2.59 16.49
N ARG A 251 15.10 3.91 16.49
CA ARG A 251 16.18 4.54 15.73
C ARG A 251 17.55 4.18 16.31
N ALA A 252 17.68 4.16 17.63
CA ALA A 252 18.91 3.77 18.31
C ALA A 252 19.27 2.30 18.02
N GLU A 253 18.30 1.38 18.07
CA GLU A 253 18.51 -0.03 17.70
C GLU A 253 18.93 -0.18 16.23
N GLN A 254 18.26 0.52 15.31
CA GLN A 254 18.65 0.52 13.88
C GLN A 254 20.05 1.09 13.66
N ASP A 255 20.42 2.14 14.40
CA ASP A 255 21.75 2.72 14.35
C ASP A 255 22.79 1.75 14.92
N GLU A 256 22.49 1.03 16.01
CA GLU A 256 23.33 -0.04 16.57
C GLU A 256 23.57 -1.15 15.54
N ASP A 257 22.51 -1.71 14.97
CA ASP A 257 22.59 -2.76 13.95
C ASP A 257 23.43 -2.31 12.75
N ARG A 258 23.21 -1.06 12.29
CA ARG A 258 24.01 -0.47 11.22
C ARG A 258 25.48 -0.38 11.61
N PHE A 259 25.81 0.11 12.82
CA PHE A 259 27.20 0.23 13.26
C PHE A 259 27.88 -1.14 13.39
N VAL A 260 27.17 -2.17 13.86
CA VAL A 260 27.67 -3.54 13.91
C VAL A 260 27.96 -4.05 12.50
N GLU A 261 27.04 -3.85 11.55
CA GLU A 261 27.20 -4.33 10.18
C GLU A 261 28.31 -3.57 9.42
N GLU A 262 28.41 -2.25 9.60
CA GLU A 262 29.51 -1.44 9.06
C GLU A 262 30.87 -1.89 9.62
N SER A 263 30.93 -2.23 10.92
CA SER A 263 32.14 -2.73 11.57
C SER A 263 32.53 -4.10 11.02
N ASN A 264 31.55 -5.00 10.83
CA ASN A 264 31.76 -6.30 10.21
C ASN A 264 32.25 -6.16 8.77
N GLN A 265 31.63 -5.27 7.99
CA GLN A 265 32.03 -4.97 6.61
C GLN A 265 33.46 -4.45 6.56
N TYR A 266 33.83 -3.49 7.42
CA TYR A 266 35.19 -2.94 7.49
C TYR A 266 36.22 -4.01 7.84
N SER A 267 35.93 -4.84 8.86
CA SER A 267 36.79 -5.95 9.28
C SER A 267 37.00 -6.97 8.16
N ASN A 268 35.90 -7.40 7.51
CA ASN A 268 35.93 -8.33 6.39
C ASN A 268 36.69 -7.76 5.19
N GLN A 269 36.48 -6.48 4.87
CA GLN A 269 37.19 -5.80 3.79
C GLN A 269 38.69 -5.73 4.05
N LYS A 270 39.10 -5.30 5.25
CA LYS A 270 40.51 -5.17 5.61
C LYS A 270 41.21 -6.52 5.65
N LEU A 271 40.55 -7.55 6.20
CA LEU A 271 41.06 -8.91 6.20
C LEU A 271 41.15 -9.48 4.77
N GLY A 272 40.15 -9.20 3.93
CA GLY A 272 40.14 -9.59 2.53
C GLY A 272 41.26 -8.94 1.72
N GLN A 273 41.48 -7.64 1.90
CA GLN A 273 42.60 -6.90 1.28
C GLN A 273 43.95 -7.46 1.72
N ALA A 274 44.18 -7.64 3.03
CA ALA A 274 45.43 -8.18 3.55
C ALA A 274 45.71 -9.61 3.02
N ARG A 275 44.68 -10.45 2.90
CA ARG A 275 44.82 -11.79 2.28
C ARG A 275 45.12 -11.71 0.79
N GLY A 276 44.48 -10.77 0.07
CA GLY A 276 44.72 -10.52 -1.35
C GLY A 276 46.15 -10.05 -1.61
N GLU A 277 46.64 -9.08 -0.84
CA GLU A 277 48.03 -8.58 -0.91
C GLU A 277 49.04 -9.68 -0.60
N ALA A 278 48.80 -10.47 0.45
CA ALA A 278 49.69 -11.59 0.80
C ALA A 278 49.74 -12.63 -0.33
N ALA A 279 48.59 -12.99 -0.91
CA ALA A 279 48.53 -13.90 -2.04
C ALA A 279 49.23 -13.32 -3.28
N GLN A 280 49.02 -12.04 -3.58
CA GLN A 280 49.68 -11.35 -4.68
C GLN A 280 51.21 -11.39 -4.54
N ILE A 281 51.75 -11.08 -3.36
CA ILE A 281 53.21 -11.11 -3.11
C ILE A 281 53.77 -12.53 -3.29
N LEU A 282 53.05 -13.56 -2.81
CA LEU A 282 53.47 -14.95 -2.98
C LEU A 282 53.47 -15.38 -4.44
N GLU A 283 52.44 -15.02 -5.20
CA GLU A 283 52.34 -15.33 -6.63
C GLU A 283 53.39 -14.56 -7.45
N GLU A 284 53.67 -13.29 -7.13
CA GLU A 284 54.74 -12.51 -7.75
C GLU A 284 56.13 -13.12 -7.47
N ALA A 285 56.38 -13.56 -6.23
CA ALA A 285 57.62 -14.24 -5.86
C ALA A 285 57.77 -15.59 -6.58
N ALA A 286 56.70 -16.37 -6.69
CA ALA A 286 56.67 -17.63 -7.44
C ALA A 286 56.91 -17.39 -8.93
N ALA A 287 56.25 -16.39 -9.52
CA ALA A 287 56.44 -16.00 -10.91
C ALA A 287 57.87 -15.52 -11.19
N TYR A 288 58.46 -14.72 -10.29
CA TYR A 288 59.85 -14.29 -10.39
C TYR A 288 60.82 -15.46 -10.32
N LYS A 289 60.66 -16.35 -9.34
CA LYS A 289 61.46 -17.58 -9.23
C LYS A 289 61.39 -18.41 -10.51
N ASN A 290 60.18 -18.67 -11.01
CA ASN A 290 59.97 -19.45 -12.22
C ASN A 290 60.60 -18.77 -13.44
N ARG A 291 60.50 -17.44 -13.55
CA ARG A 291 61.16 -16.66 -14.61
C ARG A 291 62.67 -16.86 -14.60
N ILE A 292 63.31 -16.69 -13.43
CA ILE A 292 64.77 -16.83 -13.30
C ILE A 292 65.22 -18.26 -13.61
N VAL A 293 64.50 -19.28 -13.13
CA VAL A 293 64.82 -20.68 -13.41
C VAL A 293 64.69 -20.98 -14.90
N LEU A 294 63.57 -20.59 -15.52
CA LEU A 294 63.33 -20.83 -16.96
C LEU A 294 64.29 -20.04 -17.85
N GLU A 295 64.67 -18.82 -17.46
CA GLU A 295 65.67 -18.03 -18.17
C GLU A 295 67.04 -18.73 -18.08
N ALA A 296 67.48 -19.14 -16.90
CA ALA A 296 68.74 -19.88 -16.72
C ALA A 296 68.76 -21.21 -17.48
N GLU A 297 67.66 -21.98 -17.45
CA GLU A 297 67.51 -23.22 -18.24
C GLU A 297 67.54 -22.94 -19.75
N GLY A 298 66.86 -21.89 -20.21
CA GLY A 298 66.86 -21.46 -21.60
C GLY A 298 68.24 -21.02 -22.07
N GLU A 299 68.99 -20.28 -21.24
CA GLU A 299 70.37 -19.88 -21.53
C GLU A 299 71.32 -21.08 -21.56
N ALA A 300 71.18 -22.02 -20.61
CA ALA A 300 71.96 -23.25 -20.58
C ALA A 300 71.67 -24.11 -21.82
N GLN A 301 70.41 -24.26 -22.20
CA GLN A 301 70.02 -25.03 -23.39
C GLN A 301 70.47 -24.35 -24.68
N ARG A 302 70.42 -23.02 -24.75
CA ARG A 302 71.02 -22.23 -25.84
C ARG A 302 72.51 -22.48 -25.93
N PHE A 303 73.23 -22.45 -24.80
CA PHE A 303 74.67 -22.70 -24.75
C PHE A 303 75.03 -24.12 -25.23
N ILE A 304 74.33 -25.14 -24.74
CA ILE A 304 74.52 -26.55 -25.16
C ILE A 304 74.29 -26.67 -26.67
N SER A 305 73.21 -26.06 -27.18
CA SER A 305 72.89 -26.10 -28.61
C SER A 305 74.00 -25.47 -29.48
N VAL A 306 74.57 -24.34 -29.04
CA VAL A 306 75.70 -23.69 -29.72
C VAL A 306 76.98 -24.54 -29.62
N TYR A 307 77.26 -25.11 -28.45
CA TYR A 307 78.40 -26.00 -28.23
C TYR A 307 78.36 -27.23 -29.13
N ASP A 308 77.20 -27.89 -29.24
CA ASP A 308 77.01 -29.08 -30.09
C ASP A 308 77.26 -28.78 -31.57
N GLN A 309 76.89 -27.58 -32.04
CA GLN A 309 77.17 -27.14 -33.42
C GLN A 309 78.65 -26.77 -33.59
N TYR A 310 79.24 -26.09 -32.60
CA TYR A 310 80.66 -25.76 -32.60
C TYR A 310 81.54 -27.02 -32.64
N ALA A 311 81.19 -28.06 -31.88
CA ALA A 311 81.88 -29.34 -31.87
C ALA A 311 81.87 -30.05 -33.24
N LYS A 312 80.79 -29.90 -34.02
CA LYS A 312 80.67 -30.44 -35.38
C LYS A 312 81.50 -29.65 -36.40
N ALA A 313 81.50 -28.31 -36.31
CA ALA A 313 82.18 -27.45 -37.28
C ALA A 313 82.69 -26.13 -36.64
N PRO A 314 83.94 -26.11 -36.13
CA PRO A 314 84.43 -25.00 -35.30
C PRO A 314 84.83 -23.73 -36.08
N GLY A 315 85.12 -23.84 -37.38
CA GLY A 315 85.49 -22.69 -38.23
C GLY A 315 84.28 -21.84 -38.60
N VAL A 316 83.29 -22.45 -39.25
CA VAL A 316 82.06 -21.78 -39.72
C VAL A 316 81.22 -21.20 -38.58
N THR A 317 81.18 -21.87 -37.42
CA THR A 317 80.41 -21.40 -36.26
C THR A 317 81.01 -20.13 -35.65
N ARG A 318 82.35 -20.01 -35.61
CA ARG A 318 83.04 -18.82 -35.12
C ARG A 318 82.84 -17.61 -36.04
N GLU A 319 83.00 -17.81 -37.34
CA GLU A 319 82.81 -16.75 -38.32
C GLU A 319 81.36 -16.27 -38.35
N ARG A 320 80.39 -17.19 -38.27
CA ARG A 320 78.97 -16.84 -38.14
C ARG A 320 78.68 -16.02 -36.88
N LEU A 321 79.11 -16.48 -35.70
CA LEU A 321 78.92 -15.75 -34.43
C LEU A 321 79.56 -14.35 -34.48
N PHE A 322 80.74 -14.23 -35.08
CA PHE A 322 81.41 -12.94 -35.27
C PHE A 322 80.61 -12.00 -36.17
N ILE A 323 80.11 -12.49 -37.31
CA ILE A 323 79.29 -11.67 -38.22
C ILE A 323 77.96 -11.30 -37.57
N GLU A 324 77.27 -12.22 -36.88
CA GLU A 324 75.99 -11.95 -36.20
C GLU A 324 76.16 -10.93 -35.05
N THR A 325 77.20 -11.07 -34.23
CA THR A 325 77.49 -10.11 -33.16
C THR A 325 77.90 -8.74 -33.71
N MET A 326 78.72 -8.71 -34.76
CA MET A 326 79.09 -7.47 -35.45
C MET A 326 77.87 -6.82 -36.11
N GLU A 327 76.97 -7.59 -36.73
CA GLU A 327 75.70 -7.09 -37.26
C GLU A 327 74.84 -6.47 -36.16
N GLN A 328 74.69 -7.14 -35.02
CA GLN A 328 73.86 -6.66 -33.92
C GLN A 328 74.41 -5.38 -33.29
N VAL A 329 75.74 -5.30 -33.12
CA VAL A 329 76.43 -4.09 -32.62
C VAL A 329 76.36 -2.96 -33.65
N LEU A 330 76.63 -3.24 -34.92
CA LEU A 330 76.59 -2.25 -36.00
C LEU A 330 75.17 -1.77 -36.33
N LYS A 331 74.13 -2.57 -36.04
CA LYS A 331 72.71 -2.17 -36.16
C LYS A 331 72.35 -1.05 -35.19
N GLY A 332 72.96 -1.02 -34.00
CA GLY A 332 72.79 0.04 -33.01
C GLY A 332 73.77 1.20 -33.15
N ALA A 333 74.79 1.07 -34.00
CA ALA A 333 75.79 2.11 -34.20
C ALA A 333 75.33 3.15 -35.24
N ASN A 334 75.43 4.44 -34.88
CA ASN A 334 75.19 5.53 -35.82
C ASN A 334 76.27 5.53 -36.90
N LYS A 335 75.91 5.12 -38.12
CA LYS A 335 76.83 5.06 -39.25
C LYS A 335 77.14 6.46 -39.78
N VAL A 336 78.40 6.89 -39.66
CA VAL A 336 78.93 8.11 -40.30
C VAL A 336 79.84 7.68 -41.44
N ILE A 337 79.46 8.00 -42.67
CA ILE A 337 80.25 7.71 -43.87
C ILE A 337 81.09 8.96 -44.18
N VAL A 338 82.42 8.80 -44.18
CA VAL A 338 83.36 9.87 -44.54
C VAL A 338 84.00 9.51 -45.88
N GLU A 339 83.82 10.36 -46.89
CA GLU A 339 84.42 10.21 -48.21
C GLU A 339 85.89 10.63 -48.16
N GLN A 340 86.81 9.75 -48.55
CA GLN A 340 88.24 10.00 -48.44
C GLN A 340 88.75 10.71 -49.70
N GLY A 341 88.69 12.04 -49.70
CA GLY A 341 89.25 12.85 -50.78
C GLY A 341 88.63 14.23 -50.96
N GLY A 342 88.53 15.05 -49.92
CA GLY A 342 88.11 16.45 -50.03
C GLY A 342 87.63 17.03 -48.71
N GLY A 343 88.34 18.05 -48.21
CA GLY A 343 88.14 18.59 -46.86
C GLY A 343 86.78 19.24 -46.58
N GLN A 344 86.43 19.20 -45.29
CA GLN A 344 85.48 20.06 -44.57
C GLN A 344 83.98 19.92 -44.91
N GLY A 345 83.34 18.92 -44.28
CA GLY A 345 81.87 18.84 -44.25
C GLY A 345 81.37 17.45 -43.87
N VAL A 346 81.57 17.02 -42.62
CA VAL A 346 80.90 15.82 -42.11
C VAL A 346 79.43 16.17 -41.92
N ILE A 347 78.57 15.80 -42.85
CA ILE A 347 77.11 15.87 -42.68
C ILE A 347 76.68 14.54 -42.07
N PRO A 348 76.26 14.49 -40.79
CA PRO A 348 75.68 13.27 -40.23
C PRO A 348 74.40 12.98 -41.01
N TYR A 349 74.35 11.85 -41.72
CA TYR A 349 73.09 11.37 -42.29
C TYR A 349 72.22 10.89 -41.11
N LEU A 350 71.39 11.81 -40.63
CA LEU A 350 70.38 11.54 -39.62
C LEU A 350 69.19 10.89 -40.35
N PRO A 351 68.89 9.59 -40.14
CA PRO A 351 67.70 9.00 -40.74
C PRO A 351 66.45 9.71 -40.17
N LEU A 352 65.79 10.50 -41.02
CA LEU A 352 64.61 11.30 -40.69
C LEU A 352 63.35 10.53 -40.22
N PRO A 353 63.18 9.18 -40.36
CA PRO A 353 61.98 8.52 -39.84
C PRO A 353 61.83 8.58 -38.31
N GLU A 354 62.91 8.68 -37.54
CA GLU A 354 62.84 8.65 -36.07
C GLU A 354 62.46 9.99 -35.43
N LEU A 355 62.84 11.11 -36.06
CA LEU A 355 62.39 12.44 -35.62
C LEU A 355 60.89 12.63 -35.86
N GLN A 356 60.33 12.07 -36.93
CA GLN A 356 58.90 12.17 -37.23
C GLN A 356 58.05 11.35 -36.25
N LYS A 357 58.56 10.21 -35.76
CA LYS A 357 57.90 9.38 -34.75
C LYS A 357 57.96 10.00 -33.35
N ARG A 358 59.07 10.68 -33.01
CA ARG A 358 59.23 11.41 -31.73
C ARG A 358 58.41 12.70 -31.69
N ALA A 359 58.18 13.34 -32.84
CA ALA A 359 57.31 14.52 -32.96
C ALA A 359 55.81 14.18 -32.93
N THR A 360 55.41 12.94 -33.22
CA THR A 360 54.00 12.50 -33.20
C THR A 360 53.60 11.71 -31.95
N GLY A 361 54.55 11.27 -31.13
CA GLY A 361 54.29 10.51 -29.89
C GLY A 361 54.38 11.32 -28.58
N GLY A 362 54.44 12.65 -28.66
CA GLY A 362 54.58 13.53 -27.50
C GLY A 362 53.41 14.49 -27.37
N ASN A 363 52.28 14.02 -26.85
CA ASN A 363 51.35 14.87 -26.12
C ASN A 363 50.76 14.03 -24.96
N PRO A 364 50.67 14.59 -23.73
CA PRO A 364 50.20 13.86 -22.55
C PRO A 364 48.73 13.42 -22.64
#